data_AF-A0A4Y1RI70-F1
#
_entry.id   AF-A0A4Y1RI70-F1
#
_cell.length_a   1.000
_cell.length_b   1.000
_cell.length_c   1.000
_cell.angle_alpha   90.00
_cell.angle_beta   90.00
_cell.angle_gamma   90.00
#
_symmetry.space_group_name_H-M   'P 1'
#
loop_
_entity.id
_entity.type
_entity.pdbx_description
1 polymer ?
#
loop_
_entity_poly.entity_id
_entity_poly.type
_entity_poly.pdbx_seq_one_letter_code
_entity_poly.pdbx_strand_id
1 'polypeptide(L)'
;MEVCVIAKCTYKSETIMFSVSSESSMDLCGSSDFCVNKELIACEKGESSCSSIVEDRNEFLGRSKRASAKPLLSNEWETYIHHVGQKFDGGAEEFRLKLCKYALEVGFNFLYAGNDKKRVVAVCSNKKLEGCSWRVYASRCEATGSFVIRTLNNVHTCAGRIWESKSKMMRSRVVSSLIVDRIRAKPELNQLRLYTSSKIIMSKYKGQLLCASGKNGNQGFYPLAFGVVDSETEENWTWFLQHLASILLPMGRVVTFFSDRNQGLLNAMGFVFPGWPHSYCYYHLKQNLISKYPKSGYGKLLQDRVINLFSRCAYAVTEEEFKVAMEELVIVGSSKVKAFISDLSRDHYANAFFKGMRYGEMANSLAESFNNWVGVFRDLPVLPLIEGIRQKLMVLNSQRRIEAEKWTTVLCPEMETRLCENAEAGRTWAVRRSNCTVFEVFADYSVMVDLEQRTCSCRLWQI
;
A
#
# COMPACT_ATOMS: atom_id res chain seq x y z
N MET A 1 0.75 -6.35 -8.55
CA MET A 1 1.00 -6.03 -7.13
C MET A 1 -0.35 -5.61 -6.57
N GLU A 2 -0.92 -6.27 -5.56
CA GLU A 2 -2.28 -5.97 -5.07
C GLU A 2 -2.20 -5.15 -3.78
N VAL A 3 -3.03 -4.10 -3.69
CA VAL A 3 -3.00 -3.13 -2.59
C VAL A 3 -4.07 -3.48 -1.56
N CYS A 4 -3.72 -3.47 -0.29
CA CYS A 4 -4.68 -3.63 0.79
C CYS A 4 -5.27 -2.26 1.15
N VAL A 5 -6.59 -2.15 1.31
CA VAL A 5 -7.27 -0.87 1.60
C VAL A 5 -8.03 -1.01 2.91
N ILE A 6 -7.59 -0.37 3.99
CA ILE A 6 -8.18 -0.57 5.31
C ILE A 6 -9.08 0.62 5.64
N ALA A 7 -10.32 0.70 5.14
CA ALA A 7 -11.22 1.82 5.50
C ALA A 7 -11.99 1.57 6.82
N LYS A 8 -12.17 2.59 7.66
CA LYS A 8 -13.16 2.62 8.76
C LYS A 8 -14.22 3.64 8.38
N CYS A 9 -15.49 3.29 8.52
CA CYS A 9 -16.59 4.24 8.37
C CYS A 9 -17.13 4.55 9.77
N THR A 10 -16.73 5.68 10.33
CA THR A 10 -17.08 6.11 11.69
C THR A 10 -18.54 6.49 11.86
N TYR A 11 -19.36 6.53 10.80
CA TYR A 11 -20.79 6.85 10.94
C TYR A 11 -21.63 5.72 11.55
N LYS A 12 -21.08 4.50 11.71
CA LYS A 12 -21.80 3.34 12.29
C LYS A 12 -20.96 2.40 13.17
N SER A 13 -19.73 2.80 13.54
CA SER A 13 -18.77 1.86 14.18
C SER A 13 -18.51 0.61 13.32
N GLU A 14 -18.56 0.74 11.99
CA GLU A 14 -18.30 -0.35 11.04
C GLU A 14 -16.93 -0.15 10.38
N THR A 15 -16.02 -1.11 10.58
CA THR A 15 -14.76 -1.21 9.84
C THR A 15 -15.01 -1.85 8.47
N ILE A 16 -14.64 -1.16 7.39
CA ILE A 16 -14.81 -1.63 6.00
C ILE A 16 -13.42 -1.80 5.36
N MET A 17 -12.83 -2.98 5.49
CA MET A 17 -11.65 -3.31 4.70
C MET A 17 -12.03 -3.57 3.23
N PHE A 18 -11.38 -2.89 2.32
CA PHE A 18 -11.36 -3.16 0.89
C PHE A 18 -9.99 -3.75 0.51
N SER A 19 -9.90 -4.42 -0.62
CA SER A 19 -8.62 -4.79 -1.20
C SER A 19 -8.75 -4.73 -2.70
N VAL A 20 -7.74 -4.17 -3.36
CA VAL A 20 -7.80 -3.77 -4.77
C VAL A 20 -6.89 -4.71 -5.57
N SER A 21 -7.51 -5.65 -6.27
CA SER A 21 -6.88 -6.54 -7.24
C SER A 21 -7.00 -5.97 -8.66
N SER A 22 -5.92 -6.03 -9.44
CA SER A 22 -5.83 -5.48 -10.81
C SER A 22 -6.23 -6.49 -11.90
N GLU A 23 -7.24 -7.33 -11.67
CA GLU A 23 -7.69 -8.32 -12.66
C GLU A 23 -9.15 -8.06 -13.06
N SER A 24 -9.33 -7.20 -14.06
CA SER A 24 -10.49 -7.24 -14.98
C SER A 24 -10.14 -6.46 -16.25
N SER A 25 -9.71 -7.16 -17.28
CA SER A 25 -9.75 -6.67 -18.66
C SER A 25 -11.21 -6.64 -19.11
N MET A 26 -11.73 -5.48 -19.49
CA MET A 26 -12.91 -5.39 -20.33
C MET A 26 -12.47 -4.93 -21.72
N ASP A 27 -12.43 -5.89 -22.64
CA ASP A 27 -12.57 -5.64 -24.07
C ASP A 27 -13.96 -5.04 -24.31
N LEU A 28 -14.01 -3.87 -24.94
CA LEU A 28 -15.23 -3.36 -25.55
C LEU A 28 -14.95 -3.16 -27.04
N CYS A 29 -15.42 -4.12 -27.84
CA CYS A 29 -15.54 -4.02 -29.29
C CYS A 29 -17.04 -3.93 -29.65
N GLY A 30 -17.39 -2.99 -30.53
CA GLY A 30 -18.66 -2.90 -31.28
C GLY A 30 -19.77 -2.09 -30.60
N SER A 31 -19.97 -0.83 -31.03
CA SER A 31 -21.03 -0.35 -31.96
C SER A 31 -22.41 -0.21 -31.28
N SER A 32 -23.11 0.93 -31.25
CA SER A 32 -23.29 2.01 -32.22
C SER A 32 -23.94 3.24 -31.55
N ASP A 33 -23.59 4.43 -32.06
CA ASP A 33 -24.34 5.70 -32.13
C ASP A 33 -25.04 6.27 -30.88
N PHE A 34 -24.52 7.39 -30.36
CA PHE A 34 -25.22 8.68 -30.42
C PHE A 34 -24.26 9.85 -30.13
N CYS A 35 -24.53 10.96 -30.80
CA CYS A 35 -23.62 12.03 -31.16
C CYS A 35 -23.53 13.17 -30.11
N VAL A 36 -22.44 13.97 -30.22
CA VAL A 36 -22.31 15.40 -29.85
C VAL A 36 -22.16 15.67 -28.33
N ASN A 37 -21.04 16.16 -27.77
CA ASN A 37 -20.31 17.38 -28.07
C ASN A 37 -18.99 17.42 -27.28
N LYS A 38 -17.89 17.73 -27.96
CA LYS A 38 -16.57 18.06 -27.38
C LYS A 38 -16.45 19.57 -27.30
N GLU A 39 -16.14 20.11 -26.13
CA GLU A 39 -15.37 21.36 -26.02
C GLU A 39 -14.15 21.08 -25.15
N LEU A 40 -13.02 20.85 -25.83
CA LEU A 40 -11.68 20.91 -25.30
C LEU A 40 -11.05 22.16 -25.91
N ILE A 41 -10.78 23.16 -25.08
CA ILE A 41 -10.05 24.36 -25.46
C ILE A 41 -8.56 23.97 -25.62
N ALA A 42 -8.04 24.37 -26.78
CA ALA A 42 -6.71 24.11 -27.28
C ALA A 42 -5.60 24.86 -26.51
N CYS A 43 -4.39 24.31 -26.55
CA CYS A 43 -3.17 25.12 -26.59
C CYS A 43 -2.27 24.55 -27.69
N GLU A 44 -2.04 25.36 -28.71
CA GLU A 44 -1.30 25.10 -29.94
C GLU A 44 0.21 24.97 -29.69
N LYS A 45 0.83 23.90 -30.24
CA LYS A 45 1.74 23.83 -31.41
C LYS A 45 3.14 24.45 -31.25
N GLY A 46 4.12 23.62 -31.58
CA GLY A 46 5.47 23.98 -32.01
C GLY A 46 6.14 22.74 -32.61
N GLU A 47 6.14 22.66 -33.94
CA GLU A 47 6.55 21.53 -34.79
C GLU A 47 8.07 21.34 -34.87
N SER A 48 8.50 20.10 -35.13
CA SER A 48 9.65 19.80 -36.02
C SER A 48 9.58 18.35 -36.50
N SER A 49 9.70 18.21 -37.81
CA SER A 49 9.43 17.04 -38.66
C SER A 49 10.56 16.03 -38.73
N CYS A 50 10.25 14.75 -39.01
CA CYS A 50 10.82 14.08 -40.18
C CYS A 50 9.97 12.88 -40.63
N SER A 51 9.65 12.87 -41.92
CA SER A 51 8.85 11.91 -42.67
C SER A 51 9.68 10.67 -43.04
N SER A 52 9.04 9.50 -43.08
CA SER A 52 8.78 8.65 -44.27
C SER A 52 9.27 7.23 -43.90
N ILE A 53 8.68 6.08 -44.22
CA ILE A 53 8.00 5.59 -45.43
C ILE A 53 7.01 4.50 -44.99
N VAL A 54 5.87 4.44 -45.68
CA VAL A 54 4.86 3.37 -45.59
C VAL A 54 5.34 2.18 -46.41
N GLU A 55 5.49 1.00 -45.79
CA GLU A 55 5.31 -0.27 -46.49
C GLU A 55 4.44 -1.20 -45.65
N ASP A 56 3.19 -1.33 -46.12
CA ASP A 56 2.19 -2.28 -45.70
C ASP A 56 2.56 -3.67 -46.22
N ARG A 57 2.82 -4.62 -45.32
CA ARG A 57 2.83 -6.05 -45.62
C ARG A 57 2.21 -6.84 -44.46
N ASN A 58 0.90 -6.70 -44.31
CA ASN A 58 0.08 -7.73 -43.70
C ASN A 58 -0.11 -8.90 -44.67
N GLU A 59 0.73 -9.94 -44.59
CA GLU A 59 0.31 -11.31 -44.94
C GLU A 59 1.29 -12.37 -44.42
N PHE A 60 1.19 -12.72 -43.12
CA PHE A 60 1.51 -14.08 -42.68
C PHE A 60 0.74 -14.42 -41.39
N LEU A 61 -0.54 -14.75 -41.54
CA LEU A 61 -1.33 -15.42 -40.50
C LEU A 61 -0.83 -16.85 -40.29
N GLY A 62 0.21 -17.00 -39.49
CA GLY A 62 0.64 -18.28 -38.92
C GLY A 62 -0.07 -18.54 -37.58
N ARG A 63 -1.13 -19.35 -37.63
CA ARG A 63 -1.92 -19.93 -36.50
C ARG A 63 -1.28 -19.83 -35.10
N SER A 64 -1.53 -18.74 -34.39
CA SER A 64 -1.33 -18.70 -32.94
C SER A 64 -2.47 -19.47 -32.26
N LYS A 65 -2.12 -20.57 -31.58
CA LYS A 65 -3.02 -21.27 -30.67
C LYS A 65 -3.55 -20.22 -29.68
N ARG A 66 -4.87 -19.96 -29.68
CA ARG A 66 -5.52 -19.18 -28.63
C ARG A 66 -5.11 -19.78 -27.28
N ALA A 67 -4.25 -19.08 -26.53
CA ALA A 67 -4.01 -19.41 -25.15
C ALA A 67 -5.38 -19.36 -24.44
N SER A 68 -5.78 -20.46 -23.79
CA SER A 68 -7.04 -20.51 -23.06
C SER A 68 -7.11 -19.33 -22.10
N ALA A 69 -8.18 -18.54 -22.16
CA ALA A 69 -8.44 -17.48 -21.21
C ALA A 69 -8.27 -18.03 -19.78
N LYS A 70 -7.45 -17.35 -18.96
CA LYS A 70 -7.32 -17.71 -17.55
C LYS A 70 -8.71 -17.56 -16.92
N PRO A 71 -9.20 -18.56 -16.17
CA PRO A 71 -10.52 -18.49 -15.57
C PRO A 71 -10.60 -17.31 -14.58
N LEU A 72 -11.67 -16.52 -14.64
CA LEU A 72 -11.92 -15.44 -13.68
C LEU A 72 -12.14 -16.05 -12.30
N LEU A 73 -11.76 -15.33 -11.25
CA LEU A 73 -11.99 -15.73 -9.85
C LEU A 73 -13.47 -15.99 -9.52
N SER A 74 -14.38 -15.43 -10.31
CA SER A 74 -15.83 -15.58 -10.18
C SER A 74 -16.42 -16.73 -10.99
N ASN A 75 -15.63 -17.39 -11.85
CA ASN A 75 -16.10 -18.48 -12.71
C ASN A 75 -16.70 -19.66 -11.92
N GLU A 76 -16.31 -19.84 -10.66
CA GLU A 76 -16.89 -20.89 -9.81
C GLU A 76 -18.13 -20.43 -9.02
N TRP A 77 -18.39 -19.12 -8.92
CA TRP A 77 -19.39 -18.58 -8.00
C TRP A 77 -20.81 -18.94 -8.41
N GLU A 78 -21.07 -19.06 -9.72
CA GLU A 78 -22.36 -19.54 -10.25
C GLU A 78 -22.69 -20.96 -9.74
N THR A 79 -21.66 -21.77 -9.43
CA THR A 79 -21.84 -23.15 -8.98
C THR A 79 -21.98 -23.30 -7.46
N TYR A 80 -21.80 -22.21 -6.71
CA TYR A 80 -21.74 -22.27 -5.24
C TYR A 80 -23.05 -22.67 -4.56
N ILE A 81 -24.20 -22.42 -5.18
CA ILE A 81 -25.53 -22.81 -4.66
C ILE A 81 -26.31 -23.50 -5.77
N HIS A 82 -26.40 -24.82 -5.74
CA HIS A 82 -26.99 -25.57 -6.87
C HIS A 82 -27.99 -26.66 -6.49
N HIS A 83 -27.83 -27.37 -5.36
CA HIS A 83 -28.76 -28.46 -5.00
C HIS A 83 -29.02 -28.60 -3.49
N VAL A 84 -30.11 -29.29 -3.16
CA VAL A 84 -30.44 -29.70 -1.79
C VAL A 84 -29.51 -30.84 -1.37
N GLY A 85 -28.95 -30.76 -0.16
CA GLY A 85 -27.97 -31.73 0.36
C GLY A 85 -26.52 -31.26 0.27
N GLN A 86 -26.24 -30.16 -0.45
CA GLN A 86 -24.92 -29.56 -0.54
C GLN A 86 -24.37 -29.18 0.84
N LYS A 87 -23.11 -29.57 1.12
CA LYS A 87 -22.43 -29.39 2.40
C LYS A 87 -21.38 -28.27 2.36
N PHE A 88 -21.21 -27.59 3.49
CA PHE A 88 -20.27 -26.50 3.74
C PHE A 88 -19.55 -26.76 5.05
N ASP A 89 -18.31 -27.25 4.98
CA ASP A 89 -17.56 -27.75 6.16
C ASP A 89 -17.02 -26.62 7.04
N GLY A 90 -16.81 -25.42 6.48
CA GLY A 90 -16.57 -24.18 7.22
C GLY A 90 -17.81 -23.60 7.90
N GLY A 91 -18.91 -24.37 7.95
CA GLY A 91 -20.11 -24.06 8.71
C GLY A 91 -20.89 -22.85 8.18
N ALA A 92 -21.61 -22.15 9.09
CA ALA A 92 -22.49 -21.04 8.74
C ALA A 92 -21.74 -19.88 8.06
N GLU A 93 -20.47 -19.72 8.42
CA GLU A 93 -19.57 -18.67 7.97
C GLU A 93 -19.21 -18.82 6.49
N GLU A 94 -18.78 -20.02 6.09
CA GLU A 94 -18.52 -20.37 4.70
C GLU A 94 -19.81 -20.29 3.86
N PHE A 95 -20.91 -20.82 4.38
CA PHE A 95 -22.20 -20.79 3.68
C PHE A 95 -22.65 -19.37 3.34
N ARG A 96 -22.59 -18.44 4.30
CA ARG A 96 -22.95 -17.02 4.05
C ARG A 96 -22.05 -16.39 2.99
N LEU A 97 -20.75 -16.68 3.05
CA LEU A 97 -19.77 -16.14 2.11
C LEU A 97 -20.04 -16.63 0.68
N LYS A 98 -20.23 -17.95 0.50
CA LYS A 98 -20.52 -18.56 -0.79
C LYS A 98 -21.89 -18.13 -1.33
N LEU A 99 -22.89 -17.99 -0.47
CA LEU A 99 -24.21 -17.47 -0.85
C LEU A 99 -24.14 -16.02 -1.36
N CYS A 100 -23.34 -15.16 -0.73
CA CYS A 100 -23.12 -13.80 -1.23
C CYS A 100 -22.39 -13.79 -2.58
N LYS A 101 -21.35 -14.62 -2.75
CA LYS A 101 -20.63 -14.76 -4.03
C LYS A 101 -21.54 -15.25 -5.16
N TYR A 102 -22.35 -16.27 -4.88
CA TYR A 102 -23.37 -16.78 -5.80
C TYR A 102 -24.37 -15.69 -6.23
N ALA A 103 -24.94 -14.95 -5.27
CA ALA A 103 -25.92 -13.90 -5.57
C ALA A 103 -25.33 -12.75 -6.41
N LEU A 104 -24.03 -12.45 -6.20
CA LEU A 104 -23.30 -11.47 -7.00
C LEU A 104 -23.12 -11.94 -8.44
N GLU A 105 -22.71 -13.19 -8.64
CA GLU A 105 -22.49 -13.74 -9.98
C GLU A 105 -23.79 -13.91 -10.77
N VAL A 106 -24.86 -14.35 -10.10
CA VAL A 106 -26.17 -14.54 -10.74
C VAL A 106 -26.92 -13.21 -10.94
N GLY A 107 -26.54 -12.15 -10.22
CA GLY A 107 -27.05 -10.79 -10.40
C GLY A 107 -28.39 -10.53 -9.69
N PHE A 108 -28.50 -10.88 -8.40
CA PHE A 108 -29.69 -10.58 -7.60
C PHE A 108 -29.36 -10.20 -6.15
N ASN A 109 -30.30 -9.52 -5.49
CA ASN A 109 -30.22 -9.19 -4.06
C ASN A 109 -31.13 -10.12 -3.23
N PHE A 110 -30.68 -10.46 -2.02
CA PHE A 110 -31.47 -11.24 -1.07
C PHE A 110 -31.50 -10.61 0.32
N LEU A 111 -32.50 -11.04 1.09
CA LEU A 111 -32.70 -10.69 2.50
C LEU A 111 -32.66 -11.96 3.35
N TYR A 112 -32.11 -11.84 4.55
CA TYR A 112 -32.16 -12.94 5.53
C TYR A 112 -33.53 -12.93 6.24
N ALA A 113 -34.33 -13.97 6.01
CA ALA A 113 -35.56 -14.21 6.77
C ALA A 113 -35.28 -14.92 8.12
N GLY A 114 -34.10 -15.53 8.25
CA GLY A 114 -33.56 -16.06 9.51
C GLY A 114 -32.05 -16.24 9.38
N ASN A 115 -31.27 -15.81 10.37
CA ASN A 115 -29.82 -15.88 10.31
C ASN A 115 -29.22 -15.99 11.71
N ASP A 116 -28.89 -17.21 12.11
CA ASP A 116 -28.27 -17.51 13.39
C ASP A 116 -27.15 -18.55 13.22
N LYS A 117 -26.55 -18.99 14.33
CA LYS A 117 -25.43 -19.96 14.29
C LYS A 117 -25.88 -21.38 13.90
N LYS A 118 -27.18 -21.69 13.94
CA LYS A 118 -27.75 -23.03 13.68
C LYS A 118 -28.51 -23.10 12.35
N ARG A 119 -29.04 -21.99 11.84
CA ARG A 119 -29.81 -21.92 10.61
C ARG A 119 -29.65 -20.60 9.87
N VAL A 120 -29.74 -20.68 8.55
CA VAL A 120 -29.79 -19.53 7.65
C VAL A 120 -30.92 -19.73 6.63
N VAL A 121 -31.80 -18.74 6.53
CA VAL A 121 -32.88 -18.65 5.55
C VAL A 121 -32.70 -17.34 4.79
N ALA A 122 -32.53 -17.43 3.48
CA ALA A 122 -32.46 -16.27 2.59
C ALA A 122 -33.58 -16.33 1.55
N VAL A 123 -34.14 -15.16 1.23
CA VAL A 123 -35.21 -14.96 0.25
C VAL A 123 -34.86 -13.79 -0.66
N CYS A 124 -35.35 -13.79 -1.90
CA CYS A 124 -35.10 -12.69 -2.82
C CYS A 124 -35.65 -11.37 -2.25
N SER A 125 -34.95 -10.26 -2.48
CA SER A 125 -35.39 -8.93 -2.02
C SER A 125 -36.76 -8.54 -2.59
N ASN A 126 -37.11 -8.99 -3.80
CA ASN A 126 -38.39 -8.72 -4.43
C ASN A 126 -39.51 -9.66 -3.94
N LYS A 127 -39.27 -10.50 -2.93
CA LYS A 127 -40.29 -11.40 -2.38
C LYS A 127 -41.52 -10.66 -1.85
N LYS A 128 -41.34 -9.48 -1.23
CA LYS A 128 -42.45 -8.68 -0.70
C LYS A 128 -43.21 -7.90 -1.77
N LEU A 129 -42.52 -7.49 -2.84
CA LEU A 129 -43.08 -6.61 -3.88
C LEU A 129 -43.70 -7.41 -5.03
N GLU A 130 -43.02 -8.46 -5.50
CA GLU A 130 -43.40 -9.26 -6.68
C GLU A 130 -43.71 -10.72 -6.33
N GLY A 131 -43.73 -11.09 -5.05
CA GLY A 131 -43.98 -12.48 -4.65
C GLY A 131 -42.89 -13.45 -5.10
N CYS A 132 -41.65 -12.97 -5.30
CA CYS A 132 -40.56 -13.80 -5.81
C CYS A 132 -40.37 -15.10 -5.02
N SER A 133 -40.38 -16.23 -5.75
CA SER A 133 -40.37 -17.58 -5.14
C SER A 133 -38.97 -18.05 -4.70
N TRP A 134 -37.90 -17.38 -5.14
CA TRP A 134 -36.52 -17.77 -4.81
C TRP A 134 -36.28 -17.78 -3.29
N ARG A 135 -35.73 -18.89 -2.79
CA ARG A 135 -35.45 -19.09 -1.36
C ARG A 135 -34.43 -20.20 -1.15
N VAL A 136 -33.54 -20.01 -0.20
CA VAL A 136 -32.66 -21.06 0.33
C VAL A 136 -32.78 -21.18 1.84
N TYR A 137 -32.78 -22.42 2.34
CA TYR A 137 -32.71 -22.76 3.76
C TYR A 137 -31.58 -23.76 3.98
N ALA A 138 -30.64 -23.39 4.84
CA ALA A 138 -29.54 -24.24 5.29
C ALA A 138 -29.50 -24.32 6.81
N SER A 139 -29.09 -25.46 7.34
CA SER A 139 -28.95 -25.68 8.78
C SER A 139 -27.69 -26.46 9.13
N ARG A 140 -27.22 -26.27 10.36
CA ARG A 140 -26.07 -26.98 10.91
C ARG A 140 -26.42 -28.46 11.10
N CYS A 141 -25.51 -29.34 10.69
CA CYS A 141 -25.51 -30.74 11.10
C CYS A 141 -24.81 -30.85 12.45
N GLU A 142 -25.47 -31.41 13.46
CA GLU A 142 -24.90 -31.50 14.82
C GLU A 142 -23.75 -32.50 14.91
N ALA A 143 -23.76 -33.56 14.09
CA ALA A 143 -22.73 -34.59 14.08
C ALA A 143 -21.39 -34.12 13.48
N THR A 144 -21.41 -33.28 12.44
CA THR A 144 -20.18 -32.86 11.73
C THR A 144 -19.83 -31.39 11.87
N GLY A 145 -20.75 -30.56 12.39
CA GLY A 145 -20.59 -29.10 12.43
C GLY A 145 -20.77 -28.39 11.07
N SER A 146 -20.77 -29.14 9.96
CA SER A 146 -21.00 -28.63 8.60
C SER A 146 -22.40 -28.03 8.45
N PHE A 147 -22.53 -27.03 7.59
CA PHE A 147 -23.83 -26.49 7.17
C PHE A 147 -24.33 -27.23 5.92
N VAL A 148 -25.62 -27.53 5.87
CA VAL A 148 -26.23 -28.28 4.75
C VAL A 148 -27.46 -27.55 4.25
N ILE A 149 -27.57 -27.39 2.92
CA ILE A 149 -28.79 -26.88 2.28
C ILE A 149 -29.89 -27.93 2.44
N ARG A 150 -30.96 -27.58 3.16
CA ARG A 150 -32.12 -28.46 3.40
C ARG A 150 -33.24 -28.21 2.40
N THR A 151 -33.35 -26.98 1.90
CA THR A 151 -34.36 -26.61 0.91
C THR A 151 -33.80 -25.51 0.03
N LEU A 152 -33.98 -25.66 -1.28
CA LEU A 152 -33.59 -24.67 -2.27
C LEU A 152 -34.70 -24.58 -3.32
N ASN A 153 -35.31 -23.41 -3.43
CA ASN A 153 -36.04 -23.00 -4.62
C ASN A 153 -35.16 -21.99 -5.37
N ASN A 154 -34.51 -22.45 -6.44
CA ASN A 154 -33.56 -21.66 -7.20
C ASN A 154 -34.18 -20.97 -8.42
N VAL A 155 -35.50 -20.78 -8.41
CA VAL A 155 -36.24 -20.10 -9.50
C VAL A 155 -36.63 -18.70 -9.06
N HIS A 156 -36.28 -17.69 -9.86
CA HIS A 156 -36.76 -16.32 -9.69
C HIS A 156 -38.03 -16.11 -10.51
N THR A 157 -39.08 -15.57 -9.88
CA THR A 157 -40.35 -15.21 -10.54
C THR A 157 -40.52 -13.69 -10.71
N CYS A 158 -39.51 -12.89 -10.36
CA CYS A 158 -39.49 -11.43 -10.49
C CYS A 158 -38.86 -10.97 -11.82
N ALA A 159 -39.23 -9.78 -12.29
CA ALA A 159 -38.70 -9.20 -13.52
C ALA A 159 -37.29 -8.59 -13.28
N GLY A 160 -36.28 -9.17 -13.94
CA GLY A 160 -34.96 -8.56 -14.12
C GLY A 160 -33.85 -9.10 -13.20
N ARG A 161 -32.75 -9.55 -13.83
CA ARG A 161 -31.43 -9.64 -13.19
C ARG A 161 -30.93 -8.22 -12.96
N ILE A 162 -30.63 -7.86 -11.72
CA ILE A 162 -30.15 -6.54 -11.37
C ILE A 162 -28.63 -6.57 -11.40
N TRP A 163 -28.04 -6.34 -12.57
CA TRP A 163 -26.63 -5.92 -12.66
C TRP A 163 -26.55 -4.41 -12.42
N GLU A 164 -26.79 -3.99 -11.18
CA GLU A 164 -26.47 -2.63 -10.76
C GLU A 164 -24.95 -2.48 -10.65
N SER A 165 -24.41 -1.32 -11.07
CA SER A 165 -22.99 -0.98 -10.91
C SER A 165 -22.49 -0.95 -9.46
N LYS A 166 -23.40 -1.12 -8.48
CA LYS A 166 -23.16 -1.17 -7.04
C LYS A 166 -24.04 -2.26 -6.41
N SER A 167 -23.44 -3.37 -5.95
CA SER A 167 -24.19 -4.42 -5.23
C SER A 167 -24.08 -4.26 -3.71
N LYS A 168 -25.22 -4.30 -3.00
CA LYS A 168 -25.27 -4.33 -1.53
C LYS A 168 -24.69 -5.62 -0.93
N MET A 169 -24.44 -6.65 -1.75
CA MET A 169 -23.89 -7.95 -1.37
C MET A 169 -22.35 -7.99 -1.42
N MET A 170 -21.72 -7.01 -2.07
CA MET A 170 -20.26 -6.88 -2.15
C MET A 170 -19.69 -6.27 -0.85
N ARG A 171 -19.77 -7.03 0.24
CA ARG A 171 -19.30 -6.62 1.58
C ARG A 171 -17.82 -6.96 1.78
N SER A 172 -17.17 -6.29 2.74
CA SER A 172 -15.75 -6.46 3.10
C SER A 172 -15.31 -7.92 3.25
N ARG A 173 -16.16 -8.78 3.80
CA ARG A 173 -15.92 -10.22 3.97
C ARG A 173 -15.77 -10.99 2.64
N VAL A 174 -16.58 -10.65 1.62
CA VAL A 174 -16.52 -11.26 0.29
C VAL A 174 -15.21 -10.86 -0.40
N VAL A 175 -14.87 -9.58 -0.33
CA VAL A 175 -13.66 -8.99 -0.93
C VAL A 175 -12.38 -9.53 -0.26
N SER A 176 -12.35 -9.61 1.07
CA SER A 176 -11.21 -10.13 1.84
C SER A 176 -10.89 -11.58 1.49
N SER A 177 -11.91 -12.44 1.34
CA SER A 177 -11.72 -13.86 1.01
C SER A 177 -11.12 -14.13 -0.36
N LEU A 178 -11.05 -13.14 -1.25
CA LEU A 178 -10.50 -13.28 -2.59
C LEU A 178 -9.02 -12.91 -2.67
N ILE A 179 -8.53 -12.18 -1.67
CA ILE A 179 -7.25 -11.46 -1.76
C ILE A 179 -6.26 -11.90 -0.67
N VAL A 180 -6.76 -12.32 0.51
CA VAL A 180 -5.91 -12.79 1.62
C VAL A 180 -4.95 -13.90 1.20
N ASP A 181 -5.41 -14.88 0.42
CA ASP A 181 -4.59 -16.02 0.01
C ASP A 181 -3.56 -15.64 -1.07
N ARG A 182 -3.83 -14.59 -1.86
CA ARG A 182 -2.93 -14.08 -2.90
C ARG A 182 -1.81 -13.20 -2.34
N ILE A 183 -2.06 -12.44 -1.27
CA ILE A 183 -1.04 -11.66 -0.55
C ILE A 183 -0.04 -12.61 0.13
N ARG A 184 -0.55 -13.67 0.77
CA ARG A 184 0.27 -14.71 1.41
C ARG A 184 1.17 -15.45 0.42
N ALA A 185 0.77 -15.54 -0.84
CA ALA A 185 1.49 -16.26 -1.89
C ALA A 185 2.67 -15.48 -2.54
N LYS A 186 2.99 -14.25 -2.11
CA LYS A 186 4.08 -13.44 -2.70
C LYS A 186 5.16 -13.05 -1.69
N PRO A 187 6.08 -13.97 -1.36
CA PRO A 187 7.14 -13.75 -0.37
C PRO A 187 8.29 -12.87 -0.84
N GLU A 188 8.32 -12.33 -2.07
CA GLU A 188 9.49 -11.63 -2.61
C GLU A 188 9.59 -10.13 -2.25
N LEU A 189 8.81 -9.67 -1.26
CA LEU A 189 8.81 -8.31 -0.71
C LEU A 189 10.07 -8.04 0.16
N ASN A 190 11.26 -8.09 -0.45
CA ASN A 190 12.54 -8.20 0.27
C ASN A 190 13.05 -6.91 0.94
N GLN A 191 12.36 -5.77 0.83
CA GLN A 191 12.87 -4.47 1.34
C GLN A 191 11.74 -3.52 1.79
N LEU A 192 10.79 -4.00 2.59
CA LEU A 192 9.67 -3.15 3.00
C LEU A 192 10.17 -2.06 3.98
N ARG A 193 9.95 -0.80 3.59
CA ARG A 193 10.01 0.39 4.44
C ARG A 193 8.64 1.03 4.41
N LEU A 194 8.10 1.38 5.57
CA LEU A 194 6.76 1.94 5.67
C LEU A 194 6.76 3.34 6.24
N TYR A 195 6.22 4.24 5.45
CA TYR A 195 6.05 5.65 5.70
C TYR A 195 4.61 5.86 6.11
N THR A 196 4.41 6.13 7.38
CA THR A 196 3.09 6.39 7.95
C THR A 196 2.84 7.89 7.95
N SER A 197 1.65 8.28 7.49
CA SER A 197 1.21 9.66 7.50
C SER A 197 -0.30 9.78 7.58
N SER A 198 -0.74 10.98 7.92
CA SER A 198 -2.13 11.38 7.93
C SER A 198 -2.37 12.57 7.01
N LYS A 199 -3.59 12.68 6.51
CA LYS A 199 -4.06 13.82 5.71
C LYS A 199 -5.49 14.17 6.10
N ILE A 200 -5.71 15.42 6.50
CA ILE A 200 -7.06 15.93 6.79
C ILE A 200 -7.93 15.90 5.52
N ILE A 201 -9.13 15.34 5.62
CA ILE A 201 -10.19 15.34 4.61
C ILE A 201 -11.04 16.60 4.79
N MET A 202 -11.28 17.37 3.72
CA MET A 202 -11.96 18.68 3.76
C MET A 202 -13.46 18.63 3.45
N SER A 203 -14.02 17.43 3.27
CA SER A 203 -15.47 17.25 3.03
C SER A 203 -16.36 17.73 4.19
N LYS A 204 -17.67 17.87 3.93
CA LYS A 204 -18.71 18.29 4.90
C LYS A 204 -18.63 17.55 6.25
N TYR A 205 -18.19 16.30 6.25
CA TYR A 205 -18.17 15.46 7.45
C TYR A 205 -16.89 15.59 8.27
N LYS A 206 -15.83 16.21 7.73
CA LYS A 206 -14.47 16.32 8.30
C LYS A 206 -13.88 14.93 8.67
N GLY A 207 -12.56 14.77 8.59
CA GLY A 207 -11.94 13.49 8.91
C GLY A 207 -10.46 13.46 8.58
N GLN A 208 -9.85 12.30 8.77
CA GLN A 208 -8.42 12.04 8.62
C GLN A 208 -8.22 10.79 7.76
N LEU A 209 -7.35 10.89 6.76
CA LEU A 209 -6.90 9.76 5.94
C LEU A 209 -5.52 9.33 6.45
N LEU A 210 -5.48 8.21 7.16
CA LEU A 210 -4.25 7.53 7.55
C LEU A 210 -3.72 6.72 6.38
N CYS A 211 -2.41 6.63 6.23
CA CYS A 211 -1.76 5.88 5.17
C CYS A 211 -0.46 5.25 5.66
N ALA A 212 -0.17 4.05 5.16
CA ALA A 212 1.12 3.40 5.18
C ALA A 212 1.54 3.18 3.73
N SER A 213 2.62 3.83 3.32
CA SER A 213 3.19 3.73 1.98
C SER A 213 4.62 3.23 2.04
N GLY A 214 5.12 2.60 0.99
CA GLY A 214 6.50 2.13 0.90
C GLY A 214 7.08 2.36 -0.48
N LYS A 215 8.35 1.97 -0.65
CA LYS A 215 8.98 1.88 -1.97
C LYS A 215 8.84 0.46 -2.51
N ASN A 216 8.61 0.34 -3.81
CA ASN A 216 8.75 -0.94 -4.51
C ASN A 216 10.22 -1.21 -4.88
N GLY A 217 10.50 -2.35 -5.51
CA GLY A 217 11.86 -2.73 -5.92
C GLY A 217 12.53 -1.76 -6.90
N ASN A 218 11.76 -0.95 -7.63
CA ASN A 218 12.25 0.08 -8.55
C ASN A 218 12.23 1.48 -7.93
N GLN A 219 12.36 1.60 -6.60
CA GLN A 219 12.31 2.85 -5.83
C GLN A 219 11.02 3.69 -5.94
N GLY A 220 10.01 3.19 -6.65
CA GLY A 220 8.75 3.89 -6.88
C GLY A 220 7.82 3.84 -5.67
N PHE A 221 7.12 4.95 -5.44
CA PHE A 221 6.09 5.10 -4.40
C PHE A 221 4.98 4.04 -4.48
N TYR A 222 4.60 3.40 -3.38
CA TYR A 222 3.54 2.40 -3.35
C TYR A 222 2.68 2.52 -2.09
N PRO A 223 1.38 2.84 -2.19
CA PRO A 223 0.49 2.78 -1.03
C PRO A 223 0.26 1.31 -0.66
N LEU A 224 0.63 0.91 0.56
CA LEU A 224 0.37 -0.43 1.05
C LEU A 224 -1.01 -0.53 1.71
N ALA A 225 -1.36 0.47 2.51
CA ALA A 225 -2.62 0.58 3.22
C ALA A 225 -3.04 2.03 3.43
N PHE A 226 -4.33 2.30 3.44
CA PHE A 226 -4.88 3.57 3.89
C PHE A 226 -6.21 3.36 4.61
N GLY A 227 -6.57 4.27 5.50
CA GLY A 227 -7.82 4.23 6.24
C GLY A 227 -8.37 5.60 6.59
N VAL A 228 -9.69 5.71 6.61
CA VAL A 228 -10.40 6.93 6.97
C VAL A 228 -10.82 6.85 8.42
N VAL A 229 -10.50 7.87 9.22
CA VAL A 229 -10.87 7.99 10.62
C VAL A 229 -11.43 9.38 10.89
N ASP A 230 -12.08 9.56 12.04
CA ASP A 230 -12.64 10.84 12.46
C ASP A 230 -11.56 11.82 12.94
N SER A 231 -10.49 11.32 13.57
CA SER A 231 -9.42 12.14 14.14
C SER A 231 -8.09 11.37 14.31
N GLU A 232 -6.96 12.08 14.39
CA GLU A 232 -5.65 11.50 14.69
C GLU A 232 -5.51 11.28 16.20
N THR A 233 -6.03 10.14 16.67
CA THR A 233 -5.92 9.71 18.05
C THR A 233 -5.06 8.46 18.16
N GLU A 234 -4.53 8.20 19.35
CA GLU A 234 -3.81 6.96 19.64
C GLU A 234 -4.67 5.73 19.38
N GLU A 235 -5.96 5.77 19.72
CA GLU A 235 -6.90 4.67 19.45
C GLU A 235 -7.04 4.40 17.94
N ASN A 236 -7.21 5.45 17.14
CA ASN A 236 -7.36 5.31 15.69
C ASN A 236 -6.06 4.86 15.01
N TRP A 237 -4.90 5.32 15.48
CA TRP A 237 -3.61 4.82 15.03
C TRP A 237 -3.39 3.36 15.42
N THR A 238 -3.72 2.98 16.66
CA THR A 238 -3.63 1.59 17.14
C THR A 238 -4.51 0.68 16.30
N TRP A 239 -5.76 1.08 16.04
CA TRP A 239 -6.65 0.36 15.15
C TRP A 239 -6.06 0.19 13.75
N PHE A 240 -5.52 1.24 13.14
CA PHE A 240 -4.93 1.17 11.80
C PHE A 240 -3.70 0.26 11.76
N LEU A 241 -2.81 0.39 12.75
CA LEU A 241 -1.59 -0.40 12.86
C LEU A 241 -1.88 -1.88 13.15
N GLN A 242 -2.90 -2.21 13.92
CA GLN A 242 -3.31 -3.61 14.16
C GLN A 242 -3.73 -4.31 12.86
N HIS A 243 -4.46 -3.60 11.99
CA HIS A 243 -4.82 -4.12 10.68
C HIS A 243 -3.60 -4.25 9.77
N LEU A 244 -2.69 -3.28 9.82
CA LEU A 244 -1.41 -3.38 9.12
C LEU A 244 -0.58 -4.57 9.64
N ALA A 245 -0.57 -4.82 10.94
CA ALA A 245 0.12 -5.95 11.55
C ALA A 245 -0.44 -7.30 11.09
N SER A 246 -1.76 -7.41 10.89
CA SER A 246 -2.38 -8.61 10.32
C SER A 246 -1.88 -8.96 8.91
N ILE A 247 -1.35 -7.96 8.18
CA ILE A 247 -0.74 -8.12 6.85
C ILE A 247 0.75 -8.42 6.99
N LEU A 248 1.46 -7.67 7.84
CA LEU A 248 2.92 -7.71 7.94
C LEU A 248 3.46 -8.88 8.77
N LEU A 249 2.82 -9.20 9.90
CA LEU A 249 3.32 -10.24 10.82
C LEU A 249 3.40 -11.62 10.16
N PRO A 250 2.40 -12.09 9.37
CA PRO A 250 2.51 -13.37 8.68
C PRO A 250 3.65 -13.46 7.66
N MET A 251 4.22 -12.33 7.23
CA MET A 251 5.36 -12.31 6.31
C MET A 251 6.67 -12.72 6.98
N GLY A 252 6.72 -12.74 8.32
CA GLY A 252 7.90 -13.14 9.08
C GLY A 252 9.10 -12.18 8.96
N ARG A 253 8.86 -10.92 8.56
CA ARG A 253 9.90 -9.91 8.33
C ARG A 253 9.67 -8.67 9.18
N VAL A 254 10.76 -8.16 9.75
CA VAL A 254 10.77 -6.88 10.47
C VAL A 254 10.86 -5.75 9.45
N VAL A 255 9.99 -4.75 9.58
CA VAL A 255 9.88 -3.59 8.69
C VAL A 255 10.38 -2.34 9.42
N THR A 256 11.12 -1.49 8.72
CA THR A 256 11.48 -0.16 9.22
C THR A 256 10.35 0.83 8.96
N PHE A 257 9.86 1.48 10.02
CA PHE A 257 8.84 2.51 9.92
C PHE A 257 9.42 3.92 9.90
N PHE A 258 8.77 4.86 9.22
CA PHE A 258 9.11 6.28 9.18
C PHE A 258 7.87 7.12 9.52
N SER A 259 8.00 8.08 10.44
CA SER A 259 6.88 8.96 10.81
C SER A 259 7.31 10.36 11.24
N ASP A 260 6.36 11.28 11.32
CA ASP A 260 6.51 12.67 11.77
C ASP A 260 6.54 12.86 13.31
N ARG A 261 6.62 11.77 14.08
CA ARG A 261 6.69 11.79 15.55
C ARG A 261 5.39 12.28 16.22
N ASN A 262 4.23 12.09 15.58
CA ASN A 262 2.94 12.25 16.27
C ASN A 262 2.87 11.33 17.52
N GLN A 263 2.55 11.88 18.70
CA GLN A 263 2.58 11.13 19.95
C GLN A 263 1.60 9.94 19.97
N GLY A 264 0.40 10.11 19.42
CA GLY A 264 -0.59 9.03 19.33
C GLY A 264 -0.11 7.90 18.43
N LEU A 265 0.61 8.22 17.35
CA LEU A 265 1.24 7.23 16.49
C LEU A 265 2.42 6.53 17.21
N LEU A 266 3.26 7.26 17.93
CA LEU A 266 4.39 6.67 18.67
C LEU A 266 3.93 5.63 19.70
N ASN A 267 2.91 5.98 20.49
CA ASN A 267 2.36 5.10 21.50
C ASN A 267 1.76 3.84 20.84
N ALA A 268 0.97 4.03 19.78
CA ALA A 268 0.38 2.94 19.01
C ALA A 268 1.44 2.02 18.36
N MET A 269 2.52 2.60 17.84
CA MET A 269 3.65 1.85 17.27
C MET A 269 4.34 0.99 18.32
N GLY A 270 4.63 1.55 19.50
CA GLY A 270 5.25 0.81 20.61
C GLY A 270 4.37 -0.34 21.11
N PHE A 271 3.05 -0.19 21.05
CA PHE A 271 2.09 -1.22 21.43
C PHE A 271 1.94 -2.33 20.38
N VAL A 272 1.79 -1.98 19.09
CA VAL A 272 1.47 -2.95 18.03
C VAL A 272 2.73 -3.63 17.45
N PHE A 273 3.83 -2.90 17.34
CA PHE A 273 5.08 -3.39 16.76
C PHE A 273 6.26 -3.23 17.74
N PRO A 274 6.21 -3.87 18.91
CA PRO A 274 7.26 -3.74 19.91
C PRO A 274 8.61 -4.21 19.35
N GLY A 275 9.64 -3.37 19.50
CA GLY A 275 11.00 -3.66 19.04
C GLY A 275 11.24 -3.50 17.54
N TRP A 276 10.23 -3.14 16.75
CA TRP A 276 10.44 -2.87 15.32
C TRP A 276 11.15 -1.51 15.13
N PRO A 277 12.11 -1.40 14.20
CA PRO A 277 12.82 -0.14 13.97
C PRO A 277 11.88 0.97 13.50
N HIS A 278 11.98 2.13 14.13
CA HIS A 278 11.15 3.29 13.83
C HIS A 278 11.99 4.56 13.71
N SER A 279 12.05 5.15 12.53
CA SER A 279 12.78 6.38 12.25
C SER A 279 11.85 7.59 12.34
N TYR A 280 12.33 8.63 12.98
CA TYR A 280 11.72 9.96 12.92
C TYR A 280 12.09 10.62 11.62
N CYS A 281 11.12 11.32 11.02
CA CYS A 281 11.30 12.04 9.79
C CYS A 281 12.23 13.23 10.02
N TYR A 282 13.43 13.18 9.43
CA TYR A 282 14.42 14.25 9.50
C TYR A 282 13.86 15.59 9.01
N TYR A 283 13.05 15.59 7.95
CA TYR A 283 12.42 16.82 7.45
C TYR A 283 11.56 17.50 8.53
N HIS A 284 10.69 16.76 9.21
CA HIS A 284 9.84 17.31 10.28
C HIS A 284 10.68 17.73 11.50
N LEU A 285 11.69 16.95 11.88
CA LEU A 285 12.63 17.34 12.94
C LEU A 285 13.35 18.66 12.60
N LYS A 286 13.82 18.79 11.36
CA LYS A 286 14.43 20.02 10.83
C LYS A 286 13.45 21.19 10.90
N GLN A 287 12.21 21.04 10.47
CA GLN A 287 11.20 22.12 10.56
C GLN A 287 10.89 22.52 12.01
N ASN A 288 10.76 21.53 12.90
CA ASN A 288 10.56 21.78 14.32
C ASN A 288 11.74 22.56 14.93
N LEU A 289 12.97 22.23 14.54
CA LEU A 289 14.16 22.96 14.98
C LEU A 289 14.22 24.38 14.39
N ILE A 290 13.95 24.53 13.09
CA ILE A 290 13.86 25.82 12.38
C ILE A 290 12.90 26.77 13.12
N SER A 291 11.74 26.26 13.54
CA SER A 291 10.70 27.04 14.21
C SER A 291 11.13 27.69 15.54
N LYS A 292 12.22 27.21 16.16
CA LYS A 292 12.77 27.77 17.42
C LYS A 292 13.58 29.05 17.20
N TYR A 293 13.88 29.41 15.95
CA TYR A 293 14.76 30.54 15.60
C TYR A 293 14.03 31.59 14.73
N PRO A 294 14.36 32.89 14.88
CA PRO A 294 13.81 33.96 14.05
C PRO A 294 14.18 33.82 12.56
N LYS A 295 13.28 34.25 11.67
CA LYS A 295 13.43 34.11 10.21
C LYS A 295 14.21 35.25 9.53
N SER A 296 14.62 36.30 10.24
CA SER A 296 15.23 37.51 9.67
C SER A 296 16.57 37.89 10.31
N GLY A 297 17.40 38.59 9.53
CA GLY A 297 18.70 39.13 9.96
C GLY A 297 19.66 38.05 10.45
N TYR A 298 20.37 38.33 11.54
CA TYR A 298 21.29 37.40 12.19
C TYR A 298 20.61 36.06 12.60
N GLY A 299 19.30 36.08 12.87
CA GLY A 299 18.54 34.87 13.20
C GLY A 299 18.52 33.83 12.07
N LYS A 300 18.54 34.27 10.81
CA LYS A 300 18.55 33.38 9.65
C LYS A 300 19.90 32.67 9.47
N LEU A 301 21.00 33.41 9.62
CA LEU A 301 22.37 32.85 9.57
C LEU A 301 22.58 31.81 10.68
N LEU A 302 22.14 32.13 11.90
CA LEU A 302 22.21 31.19 13.02
C LEU A 302 21.35 29.94 12.76
N GLN A 303 20.13 30.12 12.24
CA GLN A 303 19.26 29.01 11.87
C GLN A 303 19.94 28.09 10.84
N ASP A 304 20.49 28.65 9.76
CA ASP A 304 21.14 27.85 8.71
C ASP A 304 22.35 27.08 9.24
N ARG A 305 23.15 27.71 10.12
CA ARG A 305 24.28 27.05 10.81
C ARG A 305 23.81 25.92 11.72
N VAL A 306 22.79 26.15 12.54
CA VAL A 306 22.22 25.12 13.44
C VAL A 306 21.66 23.94 12.64
N ILE A 307 20.98 24.20 11.52
CA ILE A 307 20.45 23.14 10.66
C ILE A 307 21.56 22.36 9.97
N ASN A 308 22.63 23.01 9.51
CA ASN A 308 23.79 22.32 8.95
C ASN A 308 24.41 21.36 9.99
N LEU A 309 24.60 21.84 11.23
CA LEU A 309 25.13 21.02 12.33
C LEU A 309 24.20 19.87 12.71
N PHE A 310 22.88 20.10 12.73
CA PHE A 310 21.90 19.05 12.96
C PHE A 310 21.91 18.00 11.84
N SER A 311 22.12 18.43 10.59
CA SER A 311 22.33 17.51 9.46
C SER A 311 23.57 16.66 9.68
N ARG A 312 24.70 17.25 10.07
CA ARG A 312 25.93 16.51 10.38
C ARG A 312 25.71 15.48 11.48
N CYS A 313 24.92 15.80 12.51
CA CYS A 313 24.54 14.84 13.53
C CYS A 313 23.68 13.70 12.96
N ALA A 314 22.60 14.02 12.24
CA ALA A 314 21.67 13.01 11.75
C ALA A 314 22.32 12.03 10.76
N TYR A 315 23.21 12.54 9.90
CA TYR A 315 23.90 11.78 8.86
C TYR A 315 25.25 11.19 9.30
N ALA A 316 25.73 11.49 10.51
CA ALA A 316 26.96 10.93 11.04
C ALA A 316 26.92 9.40 10.97
N VAL A 317 28.01 8.84 10.48
CA VAL A 317 28.12 7.43 10.13
C VAL A 317 28.67 6.62 11.31
N THR A 318 29.53 7.26 12.11
CA THR A 318 30.11 6.71 13.35
C THR A 318 29.60 7.43 14.58
N GLU A 319 29.70 6.78 15.74
CA GLU A 319 29.31 7.42 17.01
C GLU A 319 30.25 8.58 17.37
N GLU A 320 31.51 8.49 16.95
CA GLU A 320 32.54 9.51 17.15
C GLU A 320 32.21 10.78 16.35
N GLU A 321 31.90 10.64 15.05
CA GLU A 321 31.45 11.76 14.21
C GLU A 321 30.19 12.42 14.79
N PHE A 322 29.25 11.61 15.28
CA PHE A 322 28.04 12.11 15.91
C PHE A 322 28.36 12.92 17.17
N LYS A 323 29.22 12.42 18.05
CA LYS A 323 29.60 13.11 19.30
C LYS A 323 30.20 14.48 19.01
N VAL A 324 31.16 14.54 18.08
CA VAL A 324 31.80 15.81 17.68
C VAL A 324 30.78 16.79 17.09
N ALA A 325 29.93 16.34 16.18
CA ALA A 325 28.89 17.18 15.59
C ALA A 325 27.86 17.66 16.62
N MET A 326 27.51 16.80 17.58
CA MET A 326 26.53 17.08 18.63
C MET A 326 27.05 18.12 19.63
N GLU A 327 28.32 18.03 20.03
CA GLU A 327 28.96 19.03 20.88
C GLU A 327 28.94 20.41 20.23
N GLU A 328 29.33 20.49 18.96
CA GLU A 328 29.29 21.75 18.20
C GLU A 328 27.86 22.30 18.06
N LEU A 329 26.89 21.43 17.77
CA LEU A 329 25.47 21.79 17.67
C LEU A 329 24.95 22.38 18.99
N VAL A 330 25.28 21.77 20.14
CA VAL A 330 24.86 22.23 21.46
C VAL A 330 25.52 23.56 21.84
N ILE A 331 26.79 23.77 21.47
CA ILE A 331 27.49 25.04 21.70
C ILE A 331 26.83 26.17 20.89
N VAL A 332 26.62 25.96 19.59
CA VAL A 332 26.07 26.99 18.69
C VAL A 332 24.58 27.23 18.95
N GLY A 333 23.81 26.16 19.15
CA GLY A 333 22.36 26.22 19.35
C GLY A 333 21.91 26.58 20.76
N SER A 334 22.82 26.49 21.74
CA SER A 334 22.61 26.84 23.15
C SER A 334 21.39 26.13 23.78
N SER A 335 20.66 26.80 24.67
CA SER A 335 19.52 26.26 25.42
C SER A 335 18.39 25.74 24.54
N LYS A 336 18.13 26.38 23.39
CA LYS A 336 17.08 26.00 22.45
C LYS A 336 17.31 24.60 21.86
N VAL A 337 18.55 24.32 21.46
CA VAL A 337 18.95 23.01 20.96
C VAL A 337 18.96 21.97 22.08
N LYS A 338 19.46 22.32 23.28
CA LYS A 338 19.44 21.39 24.42
C LYS A 338 18.02 20.92 24.75
N ALA A 339 17.05 21.85 24.80
CA ALA A 339 15.65 21.53 25.03
C ALA A 339 15.01 20.72 23.89
N PHE A 340 15.44 20.94 22.64
CA PHE A 340 14.97 20.17 21.49
C PHE A 340 15.49 18.72 21.52
N ILE A 341 16.77 18.53 21.88
CA ILE A 341 17.40 17.20 21.90
C ILE A 341 16.98 16.39 23.12
N SER A 342 16.72 17.01 24.28
CA SER A 342 16.31 16.29 25.49
C SER A 342 15.03 15.47 25.31
N ASP A 343 14.21 15.85 24.34
CA ASP A 343 12.96 15.19 23.98
C ASP A 343 13.14 14.15 22.84
N LEU A 344 14.35 14.02 22.28
CA LEU A 344 14.65 13.14 21.15
C LEU A 344 15.60 12.01 21.54
N SER A 345 15.19 10.78 21.28
CA SER A 345 16.11 9.64 21.30
C SER A 345 16.90 9.57 19.99
N ARG A 346 18.25 9.56 20.10
CA ARG A 346 19.18 9.47 18.97
C ARG A 346 18.99 8.21 18.13
N ASP A 347 18.54 7.13 18.75
CA ASP A 347 18.29 5.83 18.12
C ASP A 347 17.22 5.89 17.02
N HIS A 348 16.41 6.97 16.98
CA HIS A 348 15.33 7.14 16.01
C HIS A 348 15.66 8.13 14.88
N TYR A 349 16.73 8.92 14.96
CA TYR A 349 17.02 9.91 13.91
C TYR A 349 18.46 9.87 13.40
N ALA A 350 19.43 9.42 14.19
CA ALA A 350 20.84 9.45 13.84
C ALA A 350 21.31 8.13 13.23
N ASN A 351 21.99 8.17 12.08
CA ASN A 351 22.43 6.96 11.37
C ASN A 351 23.34 6.08 12.23
N ALA A 352 24.30 6.70 12.93
CA ALA A 352 25.25 6.01 13.80
C ALA A 352 24.62 5.08 14.86
N PHE A 353 23.37 5.33 15.29
CA PHE A 353 22.70 4.60 16.38
C PHE A 353 21.50 3.75 15.94
N PHE A 354 21.06 3.89 14.69
CA PHE A 354 19.81 3.28 14.26
C PHE A 354 20.00 1.82 13.87
N LYS A 355 19.14 0.96 14.43
CA LYS A 355 19.29 -0.49 14.33
C LYS A 355 18.57 -1.11 13.13
N GLY A 356 17.71 -0.37 12.46
CA GLY A 356 17.00 -0.83 11.25
C GLY A 356 17.71 -0.46 9.95
N MET A 357 17.21 -0.98 8.84
CA MET A 357 17.72 -0.63 7.51
C MET A 357 16.97 0.59 6.96
N ARG A 358 17.66 1.71 6.73
CA ARG A 358 17.07 2.92 6.11
C ARG A 358 17.32 2.99 4.60
N TYR A 359 18.41 2.41 4.14
CA TYR A 359 18.95 2.49 2.78
C TYR A 359 19.05 3.93 2.27
N GLY A 360 19.67 4.80 3.07
CA GLY A 360 19.88 6.22 2.77
C GLY A 360 18.67 7.15 2.95
N GLU A 361 17.51 6.62 3.34
CA GLU A 361 16.30 7.42 3.55
C GLU A 361 16.23 8.00 4.95
N MET A 362 16.06 9.33 5.03
CA MET A 362 15.97 10.05 6.31
C MET A 362 14.67 10.85 6.44
N ALA A 363 13.98 11.09 5.32
CA ALA A 363 12.79 11.93 5.26
C ALA A 363 11.56 11.12 4.88
N ASN A 364 10.39 11.60 5.32
CA ASN A 364 9.09 11.04 4.99
C ASN A 364 8.56 11.59 3.64
N SER A 365 9.42 11.59 2.61
CA SER A 365 9.08 12.13 1.28
C SER A 365 7.95 11.36 0.60
N LEU A 366 7.79 10.07 0.93
CA LEU A 366 6.69 9.25 0.42
C LEU A 366 5.34 9.64 1.01
N ALA A 367 5.28 10.08 2.27
CA ALA A 367 4.04 10.63 2.83
C ALA A 367 3.59 11.88 2.07
N GLU A 368 4.51 12.80 1.77
CA GLU A 368 4.20 13.99 0.98
C GLU A 368 3.74 13.61 -0.43
N SER A 369 4.40 12.64 -1.05
CA SER A 369 4.03 12.09 -2.36
C SER A 369 2.61 11.52 -2.35
N PHE A 370 2.25 10.72 -1.33
CA PHE A 370 0.88 10.22 -1.16
C PHE A 370 -0.11 11.35 -0.98
N ASN A 371 0.20 12.32 -0.10
CA ASN A 371 -0.67 13.45 0.21
C ASN A 371 -0.98 14.29 -1.04
N ASN A 372 0.01 14.50 -1.91
CA ASN A 372 -0.17 15.16 -3.20
C ASN A 372 -0.98 14.28 -4.17
N TRP A 373 -0.66 12.99 -4.22
CA TRP A 373 -1.32 12.03 -5.10
C TRP A 373 -2.82 11.88 -4.80
N VAL A 374 -3.24 11.93 -3.54
CA VAL A 374 -4.67 11.89 -3.15
C VAL A 374 -5.31 13.27 -3.03
N GLY A 375 -4.53 14.34 -3.21
CA GLY A 375 -4.98 15.73 -2.98
C GLY A 375 -6.24 16.11 -3.76
N VAL A 376 -6.38 15.62 -5.00
CA VAL A 376 -7.56 15.86 -5.86
C VAL A 376 -8.87 15.29 -5.31
N PHE A 377 -8.81 14.35 -4.37
CA PHE A 377 -9.99 13.70 -3.78
C PHE A 377 -10.37 14.25 -2.41
N ARG A 378 -9.59 15.20 -1.87
CA ARG A 378 -9.67 15.66 -0.48
C ARG A 378 -11.01 16.32 -0.13
N ASP A 379 -11.64 16.95 -1.10
CA ASP A 379 -12.91 17.67 -0.94
C ASP A 379 -14.12 16.75 -1.19
N LEU A 380 -13.88 15.54 -1.67
CA LEU A 380 -14.94 14.58 -1.95
C LEU A 380 -15.45 13.90 -0.67
N PRO A 381 -16.72 13.46 -0.65
CA PRO A 381 -17.20 12.57 0.40
C PRO A 381 -16.38 11.28 0.46
N VAL A 382 -16.43 10.59 1.61
CA VAL A 382 -15.61 9.40 1.90
C VAL A 382 -15.70 8.32 0.81
N LEU A 383 -16.90 8.02 0.31
CA LEU A 383 -17.09 6.97 -0.70
C LEU A 383 -16.41 7.31 -2.04
N PRO A 384 -16.67 8.46 -2.69
CA PRO A 384 -15.92 8.88 -3.87
C PRO A 384 -14.41 9.05 -3.63
N LEU A 385 -13.98 9.46 -2.43
CA LEU A 385 -12.56 9.54 -2.09
C LEU A 385 -11.90 8.16 -2.14
N ILE A 386 -12.49 7.16 -1.49
CA ILE A 386 -11.98 5.78 -1.49
C ILE A 386 -11.98 5.21 -2.91
N GLU A 387 -13.04 5.44 -3.68
CA GLU A 387 -13.15 4.98 -5.06
C GLU A 387 -12.12 5.65 -5.97
N GLY A 388 -11.87 6.96 -5.80
CA GLY A 388 -10.83 7.69 -6.53
C GLY A 388 -9.44 7.13 -6.25
N ILE A 389 -9.11 6.86 -4.98
CA ILE A 389 -7.83 6.23 -4.61
C ILE A 389 -7.73 4.82 -5.23
N ARG A 390 -8.81 4.03 -5.19
CA ARG A 390 -8.89 2.69 -5.82
C ARG A 390 -8.59 2.75 -7.32
N GLN A 391 -9.19 3.70 -8.04
CA GLN A 391 -8.96 3.87 -9.48
C GLN A 391 -7.51 4.29 -9.78
N LYS A 392 -6.94 5.22 -9.01
CA LYS A 392 -5.52 5.59 -9.19
C LYS A 392 -4.58 4.42 -8.92
N LEU A 393 -4.88 3.59 -7.91
CA LEU A 393 -4.13 2.35 -7.64
C LEU A 393 -4.19 1.37 -8.82
N MET A 394 -5.38 1.21 -9.42
CA MET A 394 -5.58 0.33 -10.57
C MET A 394 -4.73 0.78 -11.76
N VAL A 395 -4.76 2.07 -12.09
CA VAL A 395 -3.94 2.66 -13.18
C VAL A 395 -2.45 2.50 -12.88
N LEU A 396 -2.02 2.82 -11.65
CA LEU A 396 -0.63 2.71 -11.22
C LEU A 396 -0.10 1.27 -11.34
N ASN A 397 -0.90 0.27 -10.95
CA ASN A 397 -0.53 -1.13 -11.05
C ASN A 397 -0.49 -1.64 -12.50
N SER A 398 -1.42 -1.19 -13.34
CA SER A 398 -1.44 -1.52 -14.78
C SER A 398 -0.20 -0.99 -15.48
N GLN A 399 0.12 0.29 -15.28
CA GLN A 399 1.29 0.94 -15.86
C GLN A 399 2.59 0.22 -15.47
N ARG A 400 2.73 -0.13 -14.17
CA ARG A 400 3.90 -0.88 -13.66
C ARG A 400 4.04 -2.27 -14.25
N ARG A 401 2.92 -2.94 -14.53
CA ARG A 401 2.95 -4.25 -15.17
C ARG A 401 3.51 -4.13 -16.59
N ILE A 402 3.00 -3.18 -17.37
CA ILE A 402 3.46 -2.92 -18.73
C ILE A 402 4.95 -2.53 -18.73
N GLU A 403 5.39 -1.74 -17.75
CA GLU A 403 6.81 -1.41 -17.58
C GLU A 403 7.65 -2.64 -17.24
N ALA A 404 7.18 -3.49 -16.33
CA ALA A 404 7.89 -4.71 -15.92
C ALA A 404 8.02 -5.74 -17.05
N GLU A 405 7.07 -5.79 -17.98
CA GLU A 405 7.14 -6.64 -19.18
C GLU A 405 8.29 -6.26 -20.12
N LYS A 406 8.83 -5.03 -20.00
CA LYS A 406 9.98 -4.56 -20.77
C LYS A 406 11.33 -4.85 -20.10
N TRP A 407 11.34 -5.35 -18.87
CA TRP A 407 12.58 -5.58 -18.14
C TRP A 407 13.33 -6.78 -18.72
N THR A 408 14.63 -6.59 -18.95
CA THR A 408 15.51 -7.59 -19.58
C THR A 408 16.49 -8.23 -18.60
N THR A 409 16.61 -7.69 -17.39
CA THR A 409 17.51 -8.18 -16.34
C THR A 409 16.74 -8.68 -15.12
N VAL A 410 17.46 -9.31 -14.20
CA VAL A 410 16.90 -9.81 -12.93
C VAL A 410 16.56 -8.66 -11.98
N LEU A 411 17.28 -7.53 -12.08
CA LEU A 411 17.05 -6.36 -11.23
C LEU A 411 16.02 -5.41 -11.86
N CYS A 412 15.36 -4.63 -11.00
CA CYS A 412 14.56 -3.51 -11.47
C CYS A 412 15.49 -2.45 -12.12
N PRO A 413 15.06 -1.73 -13.18
CA PRO A 413 15.90 -0.79 -13.92
C PRO A 413 16.70 0.18 -13.05
N GLU A 414 16.07 0.79 -12.04
CA GLU A 414 16.74 1.73 -11.13
C GLU A 414 17.87 1.07 -10.33
N MET A 415 17.65 -0.17 -9.91
CA MET A 415 18.65 -0.93 -9.14
C MET A 415 19.77 -1.45 -10.03
N GLU A 416 19.46 -1.81 -11.28
CA GLU A 416 20.46 -2.17 -12.31
C GLU A 416 21.33 -0.96 -12.64
N THR A 417 20.74 0.20 -12.91
CA THR A 417 21.48 1.45 -13.16
C THR A 417 22.41 1.76 -11.99
N ARG A 418 21.91 1.73 -10.75
CA ARG A 418 22.72 1.97 -9.56
C ARG A 418 23.86 0.95 -9.41
N LEU A 419 23.63 -0.31 -9.77
CA LEU A 419 24.68 -1.34 -9.76
C LEU A 419 25.77 -1.02 -10.80
N CYS A 420 25.38 -0.65 -12.02
CA CYS A 420 26.29 -0.26 -13.09
C CYS A 420 27.12 0.97 -12.71
N GLU A 421 26.50 2.02 -12.19
CA GLU A 421 27.18 3.24 -11.71
C GLU A 421 28.21 2.92 -10.62
N ASN A 422 27.83 2.10 -9.63
CA ASN A 422 28.75 1.67 -8.58
C ASN A 422 29.91 0.82 -9.13
N ALA A 423 29.63 -0.05 -10.10
CA ALA A 423 30.65 -0.86 -10.75
C ALA A 423 31.63 0.01 -11.54
N GLU A 424 31.16 1.05 -12.24
CA GLU A 424 31.99 2.00 -12.97
C GLU A 424 32.86 2.84 -12.02
N ALA A 425 32.28 3.39 -10.95
CA ALA A 425 33.03 4.12 -9.93
C ALA A 425 34.12 3.23 -9.30
N GLY A 426 33.76 1.99 -8.98
CA GLY A 426 34.65 0.99 -8.38
C GLY A 426 35.83 0.58 -9.25
N ARG A 427 35.80 0.80 -10.59
CA ARG A 427 36.95 0.48 -11.48
C ARG A 427 38.19 1.27 -11.15
N THR A 428 38.04 2.45 -10.54
CA THR A 428 39.17 3.31 -10.17
C THR A 428 39.79 2.95 -8.83
N TRP A 429 39.15 2.09 -8.04
CA TRP A 429 39.57 1.77 -6.69
C TRP A 429 40.64 0.68 -6.68
N ALA A 430 41.70 0.89 -5.91
CA ALA A 430 42.67 -0.16 -5.65
C ALA A 430 42.15 -1.08 -4.54
N VAL A 431 42.31 -2.39 -4.70
CA VAL A 431 41.87 -3.38 -3.71
C VAL A 431 43.05 -4.24 -3.30
N ARG A 432 43.30 -4.32 -1.99
CA ARG A 432 44.28 -5.23 -1.39
C ARG A 432 43.55 -6.31 -0.62
N ARG A 433 43.98 -7.55 -0.80
CA ARG A 433 43.38 -8.70 -0.15
C ARG A 433 44.08 -8.98 1.18
N SER A 434 43.31 -9.07 2.26
CA SER A 434 43.81 -9.54 3.56
C SER A 434 43.65 -11.06 3.68
N ASN A 435 42.45 -11.58 3.38
CA ASN A 435 42.18 -13.02 3.33
C ASN A 435 41.13 -13.35 2.24
N CYS A 436 40.48 -14.51 2.26
CA CYS A 436 39.46 -14.88 1.25
C CYS A 436 38.21 -13.99 1.21
N THR A 437 37.85 -13.35 2.31
CA THR A 437 36.59 -12.62 2.46
C THR A 437 36.81 -11.14 2.82
N VAL A 438 37.99 -10.79 3.34
CA VAL A 438 38.34 -9.45 3.83
C VAL A 438 39.32 -8.75 2.90
N PHE A 439 38.98 -7.52 2.53
CA PHE A 439 39.71 -6.66 1.62
C PHE A 439 39.87 -5.25 2.20
N GLU A 440 40.99 -4.60 1.88
CA GLU A 440 41.18 -3.17 2.05
C GLU A 440 40.95 -2.49 0.70
N VAL A 441 39.97 -1.60 0.62
CA VAL A 441 39.57 -0.87 -0.59
C VAL A 441 40.00 0.59 -0.45
N PHE A 442 40.80 1.05 -1.40
CA PHE A 442 41.29 2.43 -1.46
C PHE A 442 40.41 3.24 -2.41
N ALA A 443 39.37 3.85 -1.86
CA ALA A 443 38.54 4.87 -2.53
C ALA A 443 39.03 6.27 -2.09
N ASP A 444 38.12 7.21 -1.82
CA ASP A 444 38.46 8.52 -1.22
C ASP A 444 39.14 8.38 0.15
N TYR A 445 38.81 7.29 0.86
CA TYR A 445 39.42 6.87 2.12
C TYR A 445 39.66 5.35 2.06
N SER A 446 40.65 4.86 2.83
CA SER A 446 40.84 3.41 2.97
C SER A 446 39.75 2.81 3.84
N VAL A 447 39.05 1.80 3.32
CA VAL A 447 37.96 1.11 4.02
C VAL A 447 38.18 -0.39 4.01
N MET A 448 37.88 -1.04 5.13
CA MET A 448 37.88 -2.50 5.23
C MET A 448 36.50 -3.02 4.83
N VAL A 449 36.48 -3.98 3.91
CA VAL A 449 35.27 -4.65 3.42
C VAL A 449 35.39 -6.14 3.71
N ASP A 450 34.39 -6.68 4.40
CA ASP A 450 34.22 -8.10 4.66
C ASP A 450 33.01 -8.61 3.87
N LEU A 451 33.26 -9.43 2.85
CA LEU A 451 32.23 -9.97 1.96
C LEU A 451 31.39 -11.08 2.61
N GLU A 452 31.94 -11.79 3.60
CA GLU A 452 31.24 -12.86 4.30
C GLU A 452 30.25 -12.27 5.30
N GLN A 453 30.71 -11.30 6.10
CA GLN A 453 29.85 -10.57 7.03
C GLN A 453 29.00 -9.49 6.35
N ARG A 454 29.30 -9.17 5.07
CA ARG A 454 28.68 -8.08 4.30
C ARG A 454 28.82 -6.73 5.01
N THR A 455 29.99 -6.49 5.60
CA THR A 455 30.29 -5.29 6.40
C THR A 455 31.31 -4.38 5.72
N CYS A 456 31.17 -3.06 5.89
CA CYS A 456 32.18 -2.07 5.54
C CYS A 456 32.55 -1.28 6.80
N SER A 457 33.84 -0.99 7.03
CA SER A 457 34.27 -0.10 8.11
C SER A 457 33.70 1.32 7.95
N CYS A 458 33.42 1.71 6.70
CA CYS A 458 32.73 2.95 6.35
C CYS A 458 31.26 3.00 6.75
N ARG A 459 30.65 1.87 7.14
CA ARG A 459 29.21 1.71 7.46
C ARG A 459 28.19 2.15 6.40
N LEU A 460 28.60 2.76 5.28
CA LEU A 460 27.72 3.26 4.23
C LEU A 460 26.90 2.15 3.55
N TRP A 461 27.42 0.92 3.51
CA TRP A 461 26.67 -0.23 2.99
C TRP A 461 25.53 -0.67 3.93
N GLN A 462 25.60 -0.31 5.20
CA GLN A 462 24.67 -0.69 6.26
C GLN A 462 23.60 0.38 6.50
N ILE A 463 23.79 1.60 5.95
CA ILE A 463 22.89 2.76 6.07
C ILE A 463 21.96 2.83 4.88
#